data_AF-A0A150QH82-F1
#
_entry.id   AF-A0A150QH82-F1
#
_cell.length_a   1.000
_cell.length_b   1.000
_cell.length_c   1.000
_cell.angle_alpha   90.00
_cell.angle_beta   90.00
_cell.angle_gamma   90.00
#
_symmetry.space_group_name_H-M   'P 1'
#
loop_
_entity.id
_entity.type
_entity.pdbx_description
1 polymer ?
#
loop_
_entity_poly.entity_id
_entity_poly.type
_entity_poly.pdbx_seq_one_letter_code
_entity_poly.pdbx_strand_id
1 'polypeptide(L)'
;MTRLLVLLALSLPACSRAPAREAPGTSAGAPRPSAPAARDTRDAVTRWKLVHHETFDAPFREPAAWTEDSYGDGSPYHVDSFDEDGAFFLARGGEVFREGLRKFRSFRKSFTYGEGGWLTVELYGRDSDSDGVPETGGRFEAVGGRARLVSTRHHDGAILRSTAPLPARYRVEVTVSNIAFGGMVEGSWTHGGKVNGYDGDEAADPWRFSDLSTTPLSAMFGNGVYFLCITDYARPAPHNNVFIHHHRKVVMDTDNNFGEGGPWSSVWNPLTGRAEQDGSRYVSMLWLRGDAFGSPWNGNGFTSYTPGGWKVGPVFVDKYLDGEAYVFTVERDGEGYAMSAAGRFHHGGRTTYAARRGFREPPVTWHYNQRPEEYEPPVHNETVDHGETFETWPAGSAYPDHFFFGDPHINYYEGTAEFDDVKLYLPDDG
;
A
#
# COMPACT_ATOMS: atom_id res chain seq x y z
N MET A 1 -44.08 -32.24 -11.22
CA MET A 1 -42.89 -33.07 -10.92
C MET A 1 -41.87 -32.18 -10.26
N THR A 2 -41.83 -32.26 -8.94
CA THR A 2 -41.05 -31.43 -8.02
C THR A 2 -39.63 -31.98 -7.94
N ARG A 3 -38.59 -31.15 -8.12
CA ARG A 3 -37.22 -31.51 -7.75
C ARG A 3 -36.72 -30.57 -6.66
N LEU A 4 -36.33 -31.23 -5.57
CA LEU A 4 -35.88 -30.74 -4.29
C LEU A 4 -34.49 -30.09 -4.43
N LEU A 5 -34.35 -28.84 -3.96
CA LEU A 5 -33.04 -28.25 -3.65
C LEU A 5 -32.64 -28.69 -2.24
N VAL A 6 -31.48 -29.34 -2.13
CA VAL A 6 -30.85 -29.67 -0.85
C VAL A 6 -29.84 -28.56 -0.56
N LEU A 7 -30.14 -27.73 0.44
CA LEU A 7 -29.15 -26.85 1.08
C LEU A 7 -28.28 -27.71 2.02
N LEU A 8 -26.97 -27.72 1.81
CA LEU A 8 -26.01 -28.07 2.85
C LEU A 8 -25.39 -26.78 3.39
N ALA A 9 -25.80 -26.41 4.60
CA ALA A 9 -25.11 -25.42 5.42
C ALA A 9 -23.87 -26.08 6.04
N LEU A 10 -22.68 -25.55 5.77
CA LEU A 10 -21.45 -25.92 6.47
C LEU A 10 -21.06 -24.77 7.41
N SER A 11 -21.40 -24.96 8.68
CA SER A 11 -20.95 -24.18 9.83
C SER A 11 -19.48 -24.48 10.13
N LEU A 12 -18.62 -23.45 10.11
CA LEU A 12 -17.26 -23.54 10.66
C LEU A 12 -17.27 -23.20 12.15
N PRO A 13 -16.60 -23.99 13.01
CA PRO A 13 -16.65 -23.81 14.46
C PRO A 13 -15.71 -22.68 14.92
N ALA A 14 -16.29 -21.70 15.61
CA ALA A 14 -15.58 -20.79 16.50
C ALA A 14 -14.99 -21.58 17.69
N CYS A 15 -13.70 -21.39 17.98
CA CYS A 15 -13.07 -21.84 19.21
C CYS A 15 -12.39 -20.66 19.90
N SER A 16 -13.20 -19.84 20.56
CA SER A 16 -12.77 -18.91 21.60
C SER A 16 -12.71 -19.64 22.95
N ARG A 17 -11.54 -19.66 23.60
CA ARG A 17 -11.39 -20.10 24.99
C ARG A 17 -11.07 -18.89 25.86
N ALA A 18 -11.98 -18.56 26.77
CA ALA A 18 -11.82 -17.50 27.77
C ALA A 18 -10.83 -17.92 28.88
N PRO A 19 -9.99 -17.01 29.39
CA PRO A 19 -9.29 -17.25 30.65
C PRO A 19 -10.21 -16.98 31.85
N ALA A 20 -10.08 -17.83 32.85
CA ALA A 20 -10.83 -17.79 34.09
C ALA A 20 -10.41 -16.62 35.01
N ARG A 21 -11.39 -16.10 35.74
CA ARG A 21 -11.22 -15.18 36.88
C ARG A 21 -10.57 -15.91 38.06
N GLU A 22 -9.53 -15.34 38.64
CA GLU A 22 -9.17 -15.56 40.05
C GLU A 22 -9.26 -14.25 40.84
N ALA A 23 -9.76 -14.37 42.06
CA ALA A 23 -10.00 -13.30 43.02
C ALA A 23 -8.79 -13.13 43.98
N PRO A 24 -8.74 -12.07 44.82
CA PRO A 24 -7.49 -11.47 45.29
C PRO A 24 -6.92 -12.11 46.55
N GLY A 25 -5.60 -12.26 46.59
CA GLY A 25 -4.84 -12.63 47.79
C GLY A 25 -3.85 -11.52 48.18
N THR A 26 -4.04 -10.97 49.37
CA THR A 26 -3.12 -10.06 50.07
C THR A 26 -1.89 -10.80 50.62
N SER A 27 -0.67 -10.26 50.47
CA SER A 27 0.31 -10.06 51.57
C SER A 27 1.74 -9.69 51.11
N ALA A 28 2.29 -8.66 51.78
CA ALA A 28 3.67 -8.40 52.20
C ALA A 28 4.84 -8.22 51.19
N GLY A 29 5.20 -6.94 51.00
CA GLY A 29 6.55 -6.36 51.23
C GLY A 29 7.83 -7.08 50.79
N ALA A 30 8.46 -6.57 49.73
CA ALA A 30 9.90 -6.72 49.43
C ALA A 30 10.46 -5.42 48.77
N PRO A 31 11.75 -5.08 48.96
CA PRO A 31 12.28 -3.73 48.79
C PRO A 31 12.46 -3.28 47.33
N ARG A 32 12.19 -1.99 47.08
CA ARG A 32 12.35 -1.30 45.79
C ARG A 32 13.79 -1.42 45.25
N PRO A 33 14.00 -1.91 44.01
CA PRO A 33 15.22 -1.65 43.29
C PRO A 33 15.27 -0.17 42.90
N SER A 34 16.37 0.47 43.23
CA SER A 34 16.75 1.81 42.80
C SER A 34 16.68 1.95 41.27
N ALA A 35 15.93 2.94 40.80
CA ALA A 35 15.85 3.30 39.39
C ALA A 35 17.24 3.62 38.82
N PRO A 36 17.61 3.09 37.64
CA PRO A 36 18.79 3.57 36.93
C PRO A 36 18.57 5.03 36.55
N ALA A 37 19.58 5.86 36.77
CA ALA A 37 19.60 7.27 36.42
C ALA A 37 19.22 7.46 34.94
N ALA A 38 18.16 8.24 34.70
CA ALA A 38 17.80 8.70 33.36
C ALA A 38 19.01 9.45 32.78
N ARG A 39 19.56 8.93 31.69
CA ARG A 39 20.43 9.73 30.82
C ARG A 39 19.54 10.80 30.20
N ASP A 40 19.83 12.05 30.53
CA ASP A 40 19.30 13.25 29.89
C ASP A 40 19.85 13.31 28.45
N THR A 41 19.25 12.53 27.53
CA THR A 41 19.40 12.75 26.10
C THR A 41 18.46 13.88 25.73
N ARG A 42 18.96 15.11 25.82
CA ARG A 42 18.30 16.23 25.13
C ARG A 42 18.40 15.92 23.64
N ASP A 43 17.33 15.35 23.11
CA ASP A 43 17.14 15.16 21.68
C ASP A 43 17.38 16.49 20.98
N ALA A 44 18.43 16.55 20.17
CA ALA A 44 18.57 17.61 19.20
C ALA A 44 17.37 17.48 18.26
N VAL A 45 16.36 18.35 18.44
CA VAL A 45 15.21 18.43 17.53
C VAL A 45 15.77 18.59 16.13
N THR A 46 15.65 17.55 15.32
CA THR A 46 16.11 17.60 13.93
C THR A 46 15.31 18.68 13.23
N ARG A 47 15.99 19.72 12.76
CA ARG A 47 15.37 20.74 11.93
C ARG A 47 15.29 20.19 10.52
N TRP A 48 14.12 20.35 9.90
CA TRP A 48 13.87 19.91 8.53
C TRP A 48 13.89 21.13 7.61
N LYS A 49 14.68 21.07 6.55
CA LYS A 49 14.74 22.07 5.49
C LYS A 49 13.96 21.58 4.28
N LEU A 50 12.98 22.38 3.84
CA LEU A 50 12.26 22.13 2.59
C LEU A 50 13.24 22.25 1.42
N VAL A 51 13.39 21.18 0.64
CA VAL A 51 14.27 21.16 -0.54
C VAL A 51 13.52 21.07 -1.85
N HIS A 52 12.32 20.47 -1.84
CA HIS A 52 11.42 20.44 -2.99
C HIS A 52 9.97 20.65 -2.54
N HIS A 53 9.22 21.38 -3.35
CA HIS A 53 7.78 21.58 -3.21
C HIS A 53 7.17 21.65 -4.61
N GLU A 54 6.29 20.70 -4.92
CA GLU A 54 5.57 20.66 -6.18
C GLU A 54 4.07 20.90 -5.92
N THR A 55 3.52 21.91 -6.58
CA THR A 55 2.12 22.36 -6.48
C THR A 55 1.31 22.03 -7.73
N PHE A 56 1.93 21.38 -8.72
CA PHE A 56 1.29 20.92 -9.95
C PHE A 56 0.68 22.03 -10.82
N ASP A 57 1.20 23.26 -10.70
CA ASP A 57 0.79 24.39 -11.54
C ASP A 57 1.25 24.24 -13.00
N ALA A 58 2.32 23.48 -13.22
CA ALA A 58 2.84 23.20 -14.56
C ALA A 58 2.07 22.06 -15.23
N PRO A 59 1.78 22.14 -16.55
CA PRO A 59 1.18 21.01 -17.25
C PRO A 59 2.15 19.82 -17.32
N PHE A 60 1.60 18.61 -17.23
CA PHE A 60 2.35 17.37 -17.49
C PHE A 60 2.78 17.33 -18.97
N ARG A 61 4.09 17.16 -19.20
CA ARG A 61 4.66 17.00 -20.54
C ARG A 61 4.72 15.53 -20.93
N GLU A 62 3.56 14.91 -20.97
CA GLU A 62 3.42 13.49 -21.28
C GLU A 62 3.94 13.21 -22.72
N PRO A 63 4.80 12.19 -22.92
CA PRO A 63 5.19 11.74 -24.24
C PRO A 63 3.99 11.29 -25.08
N ALA A 64 3.98 11.61 -26.37
CA ALA A 64 2.91 11.17 -27.25
C ALA A 64 2.90 9.64 -27.43
N ALA A 65 4.08 9.04 -27.58
CA ALA A 65 4.22 7.61 -27.82
C ALA A 65 4.17 6.80 -26.51
N TRP A 66 3.41 5.72 -26.54
CA TRP A 66 3.53 4.63 -25.58
C TRP A 66 4.71 3.73 -25.95
N THR A 67 5.38 3.16 -24.95
CA THR A 67 6.43 2.14 -25.17
C THR A 67 5.91 0.81 -24.69
N GLU A 68 5.95 -0.21 -25.55
CA GLU A 68 5.57 -1.57 -25.16
C GLU A 68 6.54 -2.10 -24.11
N ASP A 69 5.98 -2.70 -23.06
CA ASP A 69 6.69 -3.50 -22.08
C ASP A 69 6.46 -4.97 -22.43
N SER A 70 7.45 -5.57 -23.07
CA SER A 70 7.42 -6.98 -23.45
C SER A 70 7.71 -7.93 -22.29
N TYR A 71 7.89 -7.39 -21.08
CA TYR A 71 8.27 -8.11 -19.88
C TYR A 71 9.65 -8.82 -19.96
N GLY A 72 9.94 -9.66 -18.98
CA GLY A 72 11.18 -10.44 -18.84
C GLY A 72 12.39 -9.63 -18.37
N ASP A 73 13.53 -10.30 -18.18
CA ASP A 73 14.76 -9.76 -17.58
C ASP A 73 15.32 -8.49 -18.26
N GLY A 74 14.95 -8.24 -19.52
CA GLY A 74 15.35 -7.06 -20.28
C GLY A 74 14.45 -5.83 -20.03
N SER A 75 13.29 -6.02 -19.42
CA SER A 75 12.37 -4.93 -19.09
C SER A 75 12.97 -4.06 -17.98
N PRO A 76 12.89 -2.71 -18.07
CA PRO A 76 13.31 -1.83 -16.99
C PRO A 76 12.42 -1.95 -15.74
N TYR A 77 11.29 -2.67 -15.85
CA TYR A 77 10.33 -2.94 -14.79
C TYR A 77 10.48 -4.34 -14.19
N HIS A 78 11.39 -5.18 -14.71
CA HIS A 78 11.72 -6.45 -14.08
C HIS A 78 12.40 -6.21 -12.73
N VAL A 79 11.95 -6.90 -11.69
CA VAL A 79 12.48 -6.76 -10.33
C VAL A 79 12.74 -8.13 -9.70
N ASP A 80 11.71 -8.97 -9.60
CA ASP A 80 11.83 -10.32 -9.04
C ASP A 80 10.70 -11.24 -9.51
N SER A 81 10.61 -12.43 -8.90
CA SER A 81 9.64 -13.48 -9.24
C SER A 81 8.16 -13.08 -9.17
N PHE A 82 7.82 -11.95 -8.57
CA PHE A 82 6.44 -11.45 -8.44
C PHE A 82 6.06 -10.41 -9.50
N ASP A 83 6.95 -10.03 -10.41
CA ASP A 83 6.64 -9.09 -11.49
C ASP A 83 5.64 -9.67 -12.52
N GLU A 84 5.32 -8.89 -13.56
CA GLU A 84 4.17 -9.17 -14.43
C GLU A 84 4.23 -10.51 -15.18
N ASP A 85 5.40 -11.03 -15.51
CA ASP A 85 5.59 -12.35 -16.11
C ASP A 85 6.40 -13.30 -15.21
N GLY A 86 6.49 -12.96 -13.93
CA GLY A 86 7.39 -13.58 -12.97
C GLY A 86 7.15 -15.06 -12.71
N ALA A 87 8.22 -15.72 -12.25
CA ALA A 87 8.25 -17.16 -12.00
C ALA A 87 7.14 -17.64 -11.05
N PHE A 88 6.71 -16.79 -10.10
CA PHE A 88 5.61 -17.10 -9.18
C PHE A 88 4.32 -17.45 -9.94
N PHE A 89 3.91 -16.60 -10.88
CA PHE A 89 2.68 -16.80 -11.63
C PHE A 89 2.80 -17.93 -12.64
N LEU A 90 3.96 -18.08 -13.27
CA LEU A 90 4.23 -19.19 -14.17
C LEU A 90 4.13 -20.55 -13.46
N ALA A 91 4.65 -20.64 -12.23
CA ALA A 91 4.59 -21.86 -11.44
C ALA A 91 3.16 -22.17 -10.96
N ARG A 92 2.40 -21.16 -10.54
CA ARG A 92 1.05 -21.33 -9.97
C ARG A 92 -0.04 -21.48 -11.03
N GLY A 93 0.02 -20.69 -12.09
CA GLY A 93 -1.01 -20.61 -13.12
C GLY A 93 -0.71 -21.39 -14.39
N GLY A 94 0.55 -21.76 -14.62
CA GLY A 94 0.97 -22.56 -15.77
C GLY A 94 0.52 -21.94 -17.11
N GLU A 95 0.01 -22.78 -18.01
CA GLU A 95 -0.43 -22.30 -19.33
C GLU A 95 -1.64 -21.38 -19.27
N VAL A 96 -2.53 -21.53 -18.28
CA VAL A 96 -3.70 -20.63 -18.13
C VAL A 96 -3.25 -19.20 -17.87
N PHE A 97 -2.23 -19.01 -17.03
CA PHE A 97 -1.63 -17.70 -16.80
C PHE A 97 -0.97 -17.15 -18.07
N ARG A 98 -0.19 -17.97 -18.79
CA ARG A 98 0.44 -17.55 -20.05
C ARG A 98 -0.58 -17.15 -21.12
N GLU A 99 -1.65 -17.92 -21.26
CA GLU A 99 -2.76 -17.59 -22.16
C GLU A 99 -3.43 -16.29 -21.73
N GLY A 100 -3.63 -16.07 -20.44
CA GLY A 100 -4.15 -14.81 -19.89
C GLY A 100 -3.27 -13.62 -20.24
N LEU A 101 -1.96 -13.72 -20.03
CA LEU A 101 -0.99 -12.67 -20.33
C LEU A 101 -0.92 -12.35 -21.83
N ARG A 102 -1.13 -13.34 -22.71
CA ARG A 102 -1.16 -13.14 -24.18
C ARG A 102 -2.43 -12.47 -24.70
N LYS A 103 -3.44 -12.20 -23.87
CA LYS A 103 -4.71 -11.57 -24.31
C LYS A 103 -4.60 -10.07 -24.53
N PHE A 104 -3.52 -9.45 -24.05
CA PHE A 104 -3.28 -8.03 -24.17
C PHE A 104 -1.79 -7.79 -24.32
N ARG A 105 -1.44 -6.59 -24.78
CA ARG A 105 -0.11 -6.04 -24.75
C ARG A 105 -0.06 -4.93 -23.72
N SER A 106 1.11 -4.72 -23.16
CA SER A 106 1.31 -3.80 -22.04
C SER A 106 2.18 -2.65 -22.45
N PHE A 107 1.79 -1.46 -22.05
CA PHE A 107 2.45 -0.24 -22.47
C PHE A 107 2.70 0.69 -21.29
N ARG A 108 3.82 1.39 -21.38
CA ARG A 108 4.36 2.24 -20.33
C ARG A 108 4.67 3.64 -20.87
N LYS A 109 4.57 4.63 -19.99
CA LYS A 109 5.21 5.94 -20.16
C LYS A 109 5.94 6.31 -18.88
N SER A 110 7.17 6.80 -19.03
CA SER A 110 7.99 7.30 -17.93
C SER A 110 8.56 8.65 -18.34
N PHE A 111 8.34 9.68 -17.52
CA PHE A 111 8.88 11.02 -17.76
C PHE A 111 9.02 11.81 -16.47
N THR A 112 10.01 12.71 -16.43
CA THR A 112 10.28 13.54 -15.25
C THR A 112 9.29 14.70 -15.14
N TYR A 113 9.00 15.11 -13.91
CA TYR A 113 8.15 16.24 -13.59
C TYR A 113 8.73 17.07 -12.42
N GLY A 114 8.28 18.32 -12.32
CA GLY A 114 8.70 19.28 -11.30
C GLY A 114 10.09 19.88 -11.49
N GLU A 115 10.43 20.84 -10.63
CA GLU A 115 11.71 21.57 -10.71
C GLU A 115 12.91 20.61 -10.63
N GLY A 116 13.78 20.66 -11.64
CA GLY A 116 14.93 19.75 -11.71
C GLY A 116 14.58 18.29 -11.98
N GLY A 117 13.32 17.96 -12.31
CA GLY A 117 12.89 16.60 -12.63
C GLY A 117 12.96 15.64 -11.43
N TRP A 118 12.79 16.17 -10.20
CA TRP A 118 12.91 15.39 -8.96
C TRP A 118 11.80 14.35 -8.78
N LEU A 119 10.69 14.50 -9.50
CA LEU A 119 9.62 13.51 -9.61
C LEU A 119 9.68 12.79 -10.95
N THR A 120 9.27 11.52 -10.97
CA THR A 120 8.97 10.77 -12.19
C THR A 120 7.51 10.35 -12.18
N VAL A 121 6.84 10.57 -13.31
CA VAL A 121 5.51 10.03 -13.61
C VAL A 121 5.70 8.68 -14.29
N GLU A 122 5.05 7.64 -13.77
CA GLU A 122 5.01 6.30 -14.37
C GLU A 122 3.57 5.93 -14.66
N LEU A 123 3.28 5.63 -15.93
CA LEU A 123 1.94 5.31 -16.42
C LEU A 123 1.92 3.91 -17.03
N TYR A 124 0.77 3.26 -16.93
CA TYR A 124 0.48 1.95 -17.51
C TYR A 124 -0.87 1.96 -18.23
N GLY A 125 -0.94 1.24 -19.34
CA GLY A 125 -2.17 0.92 -20.05
C GLY A 125 -2.06 -0.43 -20.76
N ARG A 126 -3.22 -1.07 -20.98
CA ARG A 126 -3.35 -2.30 -21.77
C ARG A 126 -3.87 -1.98 -23.17
N ASP A 127 -3.33 -2.72 -24.14
CA ASP A 127 -3.78 -2.83 -25.54
C ASP A 127 -4.35 -4.24 -25.71
N SER A 128 -5.66 -4.36 -25.59
CA SER A 128 -6.40 -5.63 -25.57
C SER A 128 -6.77 -6.11 -26.98
N ASP A 129 -6.91 -5.20 -27.94
CA ASP A 129 -7.20 -5.54 -29.35
C ASP A 129 -5.94 -5.70 -30.22
N SER A 130 -4.76 -5.44 -29.65
CA SER A 130 -3.44 -5.58 -30.26
C SER A 130 -3.18 -4.64 -31.44
N ASP A 131 -3.81 -3.46 -31.46
CA ASP A 131 -3.59 -2.45 -32.51
C ASP A 131 -2.30 -1.62 -32.32
N GLY A 132 -1.63 -1.78 -31.18
CA GLY A 132 -0.39 -1.08 -30.83
C GLY A 132 -0.58 0.17 -29.99
N VAL A 133 -1.79 0.47 -29.52
CA VAL A 133 -2.10 1.58 -28.63
C VAL A 133 -3.02 1.10 -27.50
N PRO A 134 -2.75 1.46 -26.23
CA PRO A 134 -3.67 1.14 -25.16
C PRO A 134 -5.07 1.75 -25.35
N GLU A 135 -6.13 0.99 -25.04
CA GLU A 135 -7.51 1.51 -25.11
C GLU A 135 -7.74 2.63 -24.09
N THR A 136 -7.15 2.47 -22.92
CA THR A 136 -7.06 3.45 -21.84
C THR A 136 -5.66 3.43 -21.24
N GLY A 137 -5.41 4.34 -20.31
CA GLY A 137 -4.18 4.34 -19.55
C GLY A 137 -4.30 5.29 -18.37
N GLY A 138 -3.56 4.97 -17.31
CA GLY A 138 -3.45 5.86 -16.18
C GLY A 138 -2.81 7.17 -16.62
N ARG A 139 -3.24 8.28 -16.03
CA ARG A 139 -2.66 9.61 -16.32
C ARG A 139 -2.79 10.57 -15.16
N PHE A 140 -2.02 11.65 -15.23
CA PHE A 140 -2.17 12.83 -14.39
C PHE A 140 -2.53 14.04 -15.23
N GLU A 141 -3.55 14.78 -14.79
CA GLU A 141 -3.98 16.04 -15.38
C GLU A 141 -3.67 17.18 -14.41
N ALA A 142 -3.03 18.26 -14.88
CA ALA A 142 -2.84 19.46 -14.06
C ALA A 142 -4.14 20.28 -14.07
N VAL A 143 -4.89 20.28 -12.96
CA VAL A 143 -6.21 20.91 -12.86
C VAL A 143 -6.27 21.81 -11.63
N GLY A 144 -6.21 23.12 -11.85
CA GLY A 144 -6.37 24.11 -10.79
C GLY A 144 -5.26 24.09 -9.74
N GLY A 145 -4.00 23.87 -10.15
CA GLY A 145 -2.86 23.77 -9.25
C GLY A 145 -2.86 22.47 -8.44
N ARG A 146 -3.28 21.37 -9.08
CA ARG A 146 -3.34 20.01 -8.50
C ARG A 146 -3.05 18.98 -9.57
N ALA A 147 -2.48 17.86 -9.18
CA ALA A 147 -2.37 16.68 -10.03
C ALA A 147 -3.58 15.79 -9.84
N ARG A 148 -4.49 15.79 -10.81
CA ARG A 148 -5.63 14.88 -10.84
C ARG A 148 -5.19 13.55 -11.44
N LEU A 149 -5.14 12.53 -10.61
CA LEU A 149 -5.00 11.13 -11.02
C LEU A 149 -6.28 10.66 -11.70
N VAL A 150 -6.14 9.99 -12.83
CA VAL A 150 -7.23 9.32 -13.54
C VAL A 150 -6.80 7.89 -13.91
N SER A 151 -7.47 6.90 -13.31
CA SER A 151 -7.46 5.50 -13.73
C SER A 151 -8.87 5.19 -14.25
N THR A 152 -9.02 5.07 -15.57
CA THR A 152 -10.33 4.94 -16.23
C THR A 152 -10.84 3.50 -16.18
N ARG A 153 -9.92 2.53 -16.15
CA ARG A 153 -10.23 1.11 -16.00
C ARG A 153 -9.33 0.51 -14.92
N HIS A 154 -9.80 -0.58 -14.30
CA HIS A 154 -9.07 -1.35 -13.27
C HIS A 154 -7.68 -1.87 -13.68
N HIS A 155 -7.36 -1.84 -14.97
CA HIS A 155 -6.07 -2.21 -15.54
C HIS A 155 -5.23 -1.02 -16.00
N ASP A 156 -5.66 0.20 -15.68
CA ASP A 156 -4.81 1.38 -15.80
C ASP A 156 -3.86 1.43 -14.59
N GLY A 157 -2.85 2.29 -14.65
CA GLY A 157 -2.02 2.57 -13.50
C GLY A 157 -1.26 3.87 -13.68
N ALA A 158 -1.16 4.65 -12.62
CA ALA A 158 -0.46 5.93 -12.66
C ALA A 158 0.04 6.31 -11.27
N ILE A 159 1.35 6.49 -11.16
CA ILE A 159 1.99 6.98 -9.94
C ILE A 159 2.91 8.16 -10.22
N LEU A 160 3.07 8.99 -9.20
CA LEU A 160 4.16 9.95 -9.08
C LEU A 160 5.12 9.42 -8.01
N ARG A 161 6.41 9.36 -8.34
CA ARG A 161 7.45 8.85 -7.45
C ARG A 161 8.67 9.75 -7.40
N SER A 162 9.53 9.55 -6.40
CA SER A 162 10.87 10.14 -6.43
C SER A 162 11.68 9.62 -7.61
N THR A 163 12.34 10.53 -8.34
CA THR A 163 13.24 10.17 -9.45
C THR A 163 14.49 9.46 -8.93
N ALA A 164 15.07 9.97 -7.83
CA ALA A 164 16.23 9.41 -7.17
C ALA A 164 15.86 8.68 -5.88
N PRO A 165 16.70 7.72 -5.42
CA PRO A 165 16.58 7.16 -4.08
C PRO A 165 16.64 8.27 -3.02
N LEU A 166 15.82 8.15 -1.99
CA LEU A 166 15.83 9.05 -0.86
C LEU A 166 17.09 8.83 0.00
N PRO A 167 17.63 9.88 0.64
CA PRO A 167 18.80 9.74 1.51
C PRO A 167 18.46 9.00 2.81
N ALA A 168 19.45 8.81 3.68
CA ALA A 168 19.27 8.14 4.97
C ALA A 168 18.29 8.85 5.93
N ARG A 169 18.05 10.15 5.72
CA ARG A 169 17.14 10.93 6.55
C ARG A 169 16.32 11.86 5.67
N TYR A 170 15.01 11.77 5.77
CA TYR A 170 14.09 12.56 4.94
C TYR A 170 12.73 12.68 5.60
N ARG A 171 11.95 13.64 5.13
CA ARG A 171 10.52 13.75 5.40
C ARG A 171 9.80 14.07 4.09
N VAL A 172 8.80 13.28 3.75
CA VAL A 172 7.92 13.48 2.59
C VAL A 172 6.53 13.82 3.11
N GLU A 173 5.92 14.85 2.57
CA GLU A 173 4.52 15.21 2.82
C GLU A 173 3.75 15.24 1.50
N VAL A 174 2.59 14.61 1.46
CA VAL A 174 1.66 14.63 0.32
C VAL A 174 0.31 15.11 0.80
N THR A 175 -0.27 16.08 0.10
CA THR A 175 -1.64 16.54 0.35
C THR A 175 -2.57 15.93 -0.70
N VAL A 176 -3.63 15.25 -0.25
CA VAL A 176 -4.59 14.54 -1.11
C VAL A 176 -6.01 15.00 -0.82
N SER A 177 -6.80 15.22 -1.86
CA SER A 177 -8.21 15.60 -1.80
C SER A 177 -9.02 14.89 -2.89
N ASN A 178 -10.35 15.05 -2.83
CA ASN A 178 -11.29 14.56 -3.86
C ASN A 178 -11.08 13.08 -4.23
N ILE A 179 -10.88 12.23 -3.21
CA ILE A 179 -10.64 10.79 -3.35
C ILE A 179 -11.94 10.11 -3.80
N ALA A 180 -11.92 9.52 -4.99
CA ALA A 180 -13.04 8.83 -5.61
C ALA A 180 -12.56 7.49 -6.23
N PHE A 181 -12.17 6.55 -5.36
CA PHE A 181 -11.74 5.19 -5.69
C PHE A 181 -12.63 4.15 -5.00
N GLY A 182 -13.95 4.24 -5.22
CA GLY A 182 -14.93 3.34 -4.62
C GLY A 182 -15.34 3.70 -3.18
N GLY A 183 -15.71 2.67 -2.41
CA GLY A 183 -16.28 2.82 -1.07
C GLY A 183 -17.79 3.02 -1.04
N MET A 184 -18.38 2.88 0.13
CA MET A 184 -19.81 3.10 0.34
C MET A 184 -20.17 4.59 0.26
N VAL A 185 -21.25 4.88 -0.47
CA VAL A 185 -21.95 6.17 -0.48
C VAL A 185 -23.31 5.95 0.18
N GLU A 186 -23.63 6.73 1.22
CA GLU A 186 -24.90 6.61 1.96
C GLU A 186 -25.21 5.18 2.45
N GLY A 187 -24.16 4.42 2.82
CA GLY A 187 -24.28 3.04 3.30
C GLY A 187 -24.47 1.98 2.20
N SER A 188 -24.37 2.35 0.92
CA SER A 188 -24.48 1.45 -0.22
C SER A 188 -23.15 1.33 -0.96
N TRP A 189 -22.76 0.10 -1.32
CA TRP A 189 -21.66 -0.17 -2.26
C TRP A 189 -22.03 0.09 -3.72
N THR A 190 -23.33 0.26 -4.01
CA THR A 190 -23.85 0.54 -5.35
C THR A 190 -24.30 1.98 -5.44
N HIS A 191 -23.73 2.74 -6.39
CA HIS A 191 -24.09 4.13 -6.64
C HIS A 191 -23.88 4.46 -8.12
N GLY A 192 -24.81 5.20 -8.73
CA GLY A 192 -24.69 5.62 -10.13
C GLY A 192 -24.63 4.46 -11.15
N GLY A 193 -25.16 3.28 -10.80
CA GLY A 193 -25.07 2.07 -11.64
C GLY A 193 -23.76 1.29 -11.49
N LYS A 194 -22.80 1.81 -10.73
CA LYS A 194 -21.51 1.18 -10.44
C LYS A 194 -21.51 0.50 -9.07
N VAL A 195 -20.70 -0.55 -8.91
CA VAL A 195 -20.48 -1.25 -7.63
C VAL A 195 -19.04 -1.02 -7.20
N ASN A 196 -18.82 -0.39 -6.05
CA ASN A 196 -17.48 -0.02 -5.55
C ASN A 196 -16.65 0.79 -6.56
N GLY A 197 -17.31 1.60 -7.41
CA GLY A 197 -16.68 2.36 -8.49
C GLY A 197 -16.61 1.66 -9.86
N TYR A 198 -16.96 0.38 -9.92
CA TYR A 198 -16.80 -0.46 -11.10
C TYR A 198 -18.09 -0.67 -11.92
N ASP A 199 -17.94 -0.97 -13.20
CA ASP A 199 -19.05 -1.22 -14.14
C ASP A 199 -19.63 -2.64 -14.02
N GLY A 200 -18.89 -3.59 -13.44
CA GLY A 200 -19.38 -4.91 -13.08
C GLY A 200 -18.71 -6.09 -13.80
N ASP A 201 -17.76 -5.83 -14.68
CA ASP A 201 -17.06 -6.83 -15.50
C ASP A 201 -15.58 -7.04 -15.09
N GLU A 202 -15.13 -6.31 -14.07
CA GLU A 202 -13.73 -6.20 -13.70
C GLU A 202 -13.21 -7.47 -13.00
N ALA A 203 -12.15 -8.02 -13.59
CA ALA A 203 -11.45 -9.20 -13.12
C ALA A 203 -10.00 -8.84 -12.83
N ALA A 204 -9.42 -9.43 -11.78
CA ALA A 204 -8.04 -9.16 -11.39
C ALA A 204 -7.04 -10.01 -12.20
N ASP A 205 -7.35 -10.27 -13.46
CA ASP A 205 -6.60 -11.14 -14.36
C ASP A 205 -5.28 -10.51 -14.87
N PRO A 206 -4.33 -11.34 -15.30
CA PRO A 206 -4.21 -12.78 -15.04
C PRO A 206 -3.59 -13.07 -13.66
N TRP A 207 -3.27 -12.02 -12.88
CA TRP A 207 -2.39 -12.13 -11.70
C TRP A 207 -3.08 -12.53 -10.41
N ARG A 208 -4.40 -12.39 -10.28
CA ARG A 208 -5.09 -12.76 -9.05
C ARG A 208 -6.04 -13.93 -9.26
N PHE A 209 -5.67 -15.06 -8.69
CA PHE A 209 -6.47 -16.28 -8.61
C PHE A 209 -6.15 -16.99 -7.28
N SER A 210 -6.52 -18.26 -7.13
CA SER A 210 -6.29 -19.02 -5.88
C SER A 210 -5.53 -20.31 -6.12
N ASP A 211 -4.96 -20.89 -5.07
CA ASP A 211 -4.30 -22.20 -5.16
C ASP A 211 -5.26 -23.35 -5.54
N LEU A 212 -6.57 -23.12 -5.48
CA LEU A 212 -7.61 -24.08 -5.83
C LEU A 212 -8.13 -23.91 -7.27
N SER A 213 -7.91 -22.74 -7.87
CA SER A 213 -8.43 -22.41 -9.20
C SER A 213 -7.64 -21.26 -9.83
N THR A 214 -7.28 -21.43 -11.10
CA THR A 214 -6.67 -20.40 -11.96
C THR A 214 -7.69 -19.44 -12.58
N THR A 215 -8.98 -19.58 -12.25
CA THR A 215 -9.98 -18.57 -12.60
C THR A 215 -9.66 -17.27 -11.87
N PRO A 216 -9.54 -16.13 -12.59
CA PRO A 216 -9.31 -14.84 -11.96
C PRO A 216 -10.38 -14.50 -10.94
N LEU A 217 -9.96 -13.91 -9.81
CA LEU A 217 -10.89 -13.32 -8.85
C LEU A 217 -11.48 -12.03 -9.43
N SER A 218 -12.67 -11.64 -8.98
CA SER A 218 -13.21 -10.34 -9.33
C SER A 218 -12.37 -9.23 -8.67
N ALA A 219 -12.04 -8.21 -9.46
CA ALA A 219 -11.39 -7.00 -8.96
C ALA A 219 -12.37 -6.14 -8.14
N MET A 220 -13.68 -6.29 -8.36
CA MET A 220 -14.70 -5.41 -7.79
C MET A 220 -14.72 -5.37 -6.26
N PHE A 221 -14.20 -6.42 -5.60
CA PHE A 221 -14.18 -6.53 -4.15
C PHE A 221 -13.13 -5.65 -3.45
N GLY A 222 -12.25 -4.96 -4.19
CA GLY A 222 -11.25 -4.03 -3.65
C GLY A 222 -10.99 -2.89 -4.61
N ASN A 223 -11.14 -1.64 -4.18
CA ASN A 223 -10.82 -0.44 -4.97
C ASN A 223 -10.10 0.59 -4.12
N GLY A 224 -9.12 1.32 -4.63
CA GLY A 224 -8.27 2.06 -3.74
C GLY A 224 -7.32 3.03 -4.40
N VAL A 225 -6.52 3.66 -3.55
CA VAL A 225 -5.46 4.57 -3.96
C VAL A 225 -4.43 4.67 -2.84
N TYR A 226 -3.17 4.82 -3.22
CA TYR A 226 -2.06 4.99 -2.30
C TYR A 226 -1.84 6.47 -2.07
N PHE A 227 -1.99 6.91 -0.83
CA PHE A 227 -1.79 8.31 -0.45
C PHE A 227 -0.31 8.65 -0.35
N LEU A 228 0.47 7.74 0.25
CA LEU A 228 1.93 7.83 0.32
C LEU A 228 2.50 6.46 0.73
N CYS A 229 3.46 5.96 -0.02
CA CYS A 229 4.12 4.68 0.23
C CYS A 229 5.64 4.81 0.07
N ILE A 230 6.39 4.12 0.94
CA ILE A 230 7.83 3.89 0.77
C ILE A 230 8.06 2.46 0.32
N THR A 231 8.85 2.29 -0.73
CA THR A 231 9.16 1.00 -1.38
C THR A 231 10.60 0.60 -1.20
N ASP A 232 10.93 -0.63 -1.61
CA ASP A 232 12.25 -1.26 -1.43
C ASP A 232 13.00 -1.55 -2.74
N TYR A 233 12.54 -1.02 -3.87
CA TYR A 233 13.09 -1.27 -5.20
C TYR A 233 13.37 0.02 -5.97
N ALA A 234 14.28 -0.06 -6.94
CA ALA A 234 14.95 1.12 -7.53
C ALA A 234 14.08 1.94 -8.50
N ARG A 235 12.99 1.37 -9.01
CA ARG A 235 12.13 2.03 -10.00
C ARG A 235 10.65 1.73 -9.71
N PRO A 236 10.04 2.39 -8.72
CA PRO A 236 8.61 2.25 -8.53
C PRO A 236 7.83 2.58 -9.79
N ALA A 237 6.89 1.72 -10.14
CA ALA A 237 5.99 1.84 -11.28
C ALA A 237 4.68 1.13 -10.92
N PRO A 238 3.60 1.32 -11.71
CA PRO A 238 2.43 0.46 -11.57
C PRO A 238 2.83 -1.01 -11.82
N HIS A 239 2.39 -1.92 -10.97
CA HIS A 239 2.63 -3.35 -11.12
C HIS A 239 1.37 -4.12 -10.74
N ASN A 240 1.38 -5.43 -10.99
CA ASN A 240 0.31 -6.29 -10.51
C ASN A 240 0.18 -6.20 -8.98
N ASN A 241 -1.03 -6.45 -8.46
CA ASN A 241 -1.33 -6.30 -7.04
C ASN A 241 -0.38 -7.11 -6.14
N VAL A 242 -0.07 -8.36 -6.50
CA VAL A 242 0.78 -9.24 -5.68
C VAL A 242 2.19 -8.65 -5.55
N PHE A 243 2.78 -8.17 -6.65
CA PHE A 243 4.08 -7.49 -6.63
C PHE A 243 4.09 -6.35 -5.62
N ILE A 244 3.15 -5.41 -5.76
CA ILE A 244 3.10 -4.23 -4.90
C ILE A 244 2.96 -4.64 -3.43
N HIS A 245 2.26 -5.74 -3.08
CA HIS A 245 2.19 -6.17 -1.68
C HIS A 245 3.52 -6.63 -1.08
N HIS A 246 4.48 -7.09 -1.89
CA HIS A 246 5.81 -7.56 -1.44
C HIS A 246 6.85 -6.43 -1.32
N HIS A 247 6.65 -5.31 -2.01
CA HIS A 247 7.67 -4.29 -2.19
C HIS A 247 7.41 -2.97 -1.45
N ARG A 248 6.67 -3.04 -0.33
CA ARG A 248 6.30 -1.89 0.50
C ARG A 248 6.97 -2.01 1.87
N LYS A 249 7.52 -0.90 2.37
CA LYS A 249 8.09 -0.81 3.72
C LYS A 249 7.08 -0.20 4.70
N VAL A 250 6.53 0.95 4.33
CA VAL A 250 5.46 1.64 5.06
C VAL A 250 4.47 2.26 4.08
N VAL A 251 3.19 2.26 4.45
CA VAL A 251 2.09 2.60 3.53
C VAL A 251 0.98 3.35 4.26
N MET A 252 0.47 4.40 3.63
CA MET A 252 -0.85 4.97 3.91
C MET A 252 -1.67 4.92 2.62
N ASP A 253 -2.76 4.16 2.65
CA ASP A 253 -3.63 3.92 1.52
C ASP A 253 -5.09 3.76 1.96
N THR A 254 -5.95 3.55 0.97
CA THR A 254 -7.26 2.96 1.13
C THR A 254 -7.41 1.84 0.11
N ASP A 255 -7.97 0.71 0.54
CA ASP A 255 -8.45 -0.38 -0.32
C ASP A 255 -9.88 -0.71 0.12
N ASN A 256 -10.83 0.05 -0.45
CA ASN A 256 -12.26 -0.08 -0.26
C ASN A 256 -12.71 -1.49 -0.60
N ASN A 257 -13.03 -2.27 0.43
CA ASN A 257 -13.28 -3.70 0.27
C ASN A 257 -14.60 -4.16 0.86
N PHE A 258 -15.17 -5.21 0.26
CA PHE A 258 -16.34 -5.91 0.75
C PHE A 258 -16.31 -7.38 0.33
N GLY A 259 -17.27 -8.17 0.82
CA GLY A 259 -17.42 -9.58 0.46
C GLY A 259 -18.67 -10.19 1.09
N GLU A 260 -18.98 -11.44 0.72
CA GLU A 260 -20.16 -12.15 1.24
C GLU A 260 -20.17 -12.27 2.77
N GLY A 261 -18.99 -12.40 3.38
CA GLY A 261 -18.81 -12.44 4.84
C GLY A 261 -18.60 -11.07 5.51
N GLY A 262 -18.79 -9.98 4.77
CA GLY A 262 -18.37 -8.63 5.16
C GLY A 262 -16.94 -8.30 4.70
N PRO A 263 -16.48 -7.07 4.94
CA PRO A 263 -15.14 -6.61 4.57
C PRO A 263 -14.06 -7.35 5.38
N TRP A 264 -12.86 -7.48 4.81
CA TRP A 264 -11.72 -8.10 5.49
C TRP A 264 -11.02 -7.15 6.46
N SER A 265 -11.30 -5.84 6.37
CA SER A 265 -10.73 -4.81 7.24
C SER A 265 -11.69 -4.34 8.32
N SER A 266 -11.14 -3.59 9.29
CA SER A 266 -11.90 -2.89 10.30
C SER A 266 -11.35 -1.47 10.50
N VAL A 267 -12.19 -0.57 10.97
CA VAL A 267 -11.83 0.81 11.33
C VAL A 267 -11.89 0.96 12.84
N TRP A 268 -10.92 1.66 13.43
CA TRP A 268 -10.94 1.94 14.86
C TRP A 268 -11.91 3.07 15.20
N ASN A 269 -12.83 2.81 16.12
CA ASN A 269 -13.70 3.84 16.68
C ASN A 269 -13.16 4.26 18.07
N PRO A 270 -12.52 5.44 18.20
CA PRO A 270 -12.01 5.95 19.47
C PRO A 270 -13.11 6.23 20.51
N LEU A 271 -14.36 6.47 20.09
CA LEU A 271 -15.47 6.73 21.03
C LEU A 271 -15.91 5.45 21.76
N THR A 272 -15.86 4.31 21.07
CA THR A 272 -16.22 3.00 21.66
C THR A 272 -15.00 2.23 22.17
N GLY A 273 -13.80 2.62 21.74
CA GLY A 273 -12.54 1.92 22.05
C GLY A 273 -12.47 0.54 21.38
N ARG A 274 -13.13 0.36 20.24
CA ARG A 274 -13.23 -0.93 19.54
C ARG A 274 -13.02 -0.76 18.04
N ALA A 275 -12.58 -1.84 17.40
CA ALA A 275 -12.58 -1.95 15.95
C ALA A 275 -13.98 -2.34 15.45
N GLU A 276 -14.41 -1.70 14.38
CA GLU A 276 -15.68 -1.94 13.69
C GLU A 276 -15.38 -2.50 12.31
N GLN A 277 -15.99 -3.64 11.96
CA GLN A 277 -15.78 -4.26 10.65
C GLN A 277 -16.39 -3.35 9.57
N ASP A 278 -15.50 -2.66 8.84
CA ASP A 278 -15.83 -1.68 7.83
C ASP A 278 -14.66 -1.60 6.84
N GLY A 279 -14.98 -1.82 5.57
CA GLY A 279 -14.02 -1.77 4.47
C GLY A 279 -14.14 -0.52 3.64
N SER A 280 -14.98 0.44 4.02
CA SER A 280 -15.20 1.66 3.26
C SER A 280 -14.39 2.83 3.80
N ARG A 281 -13.69 3.51 2.89
CA ARG A 281 -13.06 4.82 3.03
C ARG A 281 -12.13 4.96 4.22
N TYR A 282 -11.51 3.85 4.64
CA TYR A 282 -10.55 3.90 5.72
C TYR A 282 -9.26 4.57 5.26
N VAL A 283 -8.51 5.07 6.24
CA VAL A 283 -7.11 5.45 6.08
C VAL A 283 -6.25 4.42 6.79
N SER A 284 -5.37 3.76 6.06
CA SER A 284 -4.40 2.84 6.64
C SER A 284 -3.14 3.58 7.09
N MET A 285 -2.43 2.98 8.03
CA MET A 285 -1.07 3.37 8.44
C MET A 285 -0.31 2.08 8.75
N LEU A 286 0.32 1.50 7.74
CA LEU A 286 0.91 0.16 7.77
C LEU A 286 2.43 0.22 7.88
N TRP A 287 2.98 -0.58 8.79
CA TRP A 287 4.39 -0.98 8.80
C TRP A 287 4.46 -2.46 8.45
N LEU A 288 5.06 -2.77 7.29
CA LEU A 288 5.24 -4.14 6.83
C LEU A 288 6.27 -4.82 7.71
N ARG A 289 6.01 -6.07 8.08
CA ARG A 289 6.80 -6.85 9.02
C ARG A 289 7.87 -7.64 8.30
N GLY A 290 9.11 -7.43 8.70
CA GLY A 290 10.23 -8.23 8.22
C GLY A 290 10.46 -9.53 8.96
N ASP A 291 9.75 -9.77 10.05
CA ASP A 291 9.81 -10.99 10.87
C ASP A 291 8.65 -11.96 10.61
N ALA A 292 7.84 -11.68 9.58
CA ALA A 292 6.66 -12.48 9.25
C ALA A 292 6.37 -12.38 7.75
N PHE A 293 7.00 -13.24 6.97
CA PHE A 293 6.55 -13.47 5.60
C PHE A 293 5.13 -14.01 5.67
N GLY A 294 4.18 -13.30 5.06
CA GLY A 294 2.76 -13.61 5.19
C GLY A 294 2.38 -14.77 4.28
N SER A 295 1.87 -14.45 3.09
CA SER A 295 1.67 -15.44 2.05
C SER A 295 2.19 -14.91 0.72
N PRO A 296 2.61 -15.80 -0.21
CA PRO A 296 3.02 -15.38 -1.56
C PRO A 296 1.93 -14.61 -2.32
N TRP A 297 0.68 -14.66 -1.86
CA TRP A 297 -0.44 -13.95 -2.48
C TRP A 297 -0.66 -12.55 -1.90
N ASN A 298 -0.23 -12.29 -0.67
CA ASN A 298 -0.57 -11.07 0.07
C ASN A 298 0.66 -10.32 0.62
N GLY A 299 1.87 -10.81 0.36
CA GLY A 299 3.09 -10.23 0.89
C GLY A 299 3.28 -10.44 2.39
N ASN A 300 4.11 -9.59 2.98
CA ASN A 300 4.44 -9.59 4.39
C ASN A 300 3.22 -9.32 5.27
N GLY A 301 3.20 -9.93 6.46
CA GLY A 301 2.31 -9.47 7.52
C GLY A 301 2.59 -7.99 7.85
N PHE A 302 1.66 -7.32 8.51
CA PHE A 302 1.86 -5.91 8.89
C PHE A 302 1.29 -5.59 10.26
N THR A 303 1.79 -4.50 10.82
CA THR A 303 1.14 -3.82 11.95
C THR A 303 0.56 -2.51 11.48
N SER A 304 -0.65 -2.23 11.92
CA SER A 304 -1.34 -0.97 11.72
C SER A 304 -1.30 -0.13 12.99
N TYR A 305 -1.30 1.19 12.83
CA TYR A 305 -1.50 2.11 13.95
C TYR A 305 -2.95 2.58 14.02
N THR A 306 -3.48 2.65 15.25
CA THR A 306 -4.78 3.28 15.54
C THR A 306 -4.65 4.16 16.79
N PRO A 307 -5.63 5.04 17.06
CA PRO A 307 -5.70 5.79 18.33
C PRO A 307 -5.72 4.89 19.58
N GLY A 308 -6.11 3.62 19.43
CA GLY A 308 -6.04 2.59 20.46
C GLY A 308 -4.70 1.86 20.54
N GLY A 309 -3.65 2.39 19.91
CA GLY A 309 -2.32 1.80 19.81
C GLY A 309 -2.17 0.79 18.69
N TRP A 310 -1.00 0.14 18.63
CA TRP A 310 -0.64 -0.82 17.60
C TRP A 310 -1.61 -2.01 17.51
N LYS A 311 -1.86 -2.46 16.27
CA LYS A 311 -2.65 -3.65 15.94
C LYS A 311 -1.87 -4.52 14.97
N VAL A 312 -2.05 -5.83 15.06
CA VAL A 312 -1.55 -6.78 14.06
C VAL A 312 -2.68 -6.97 13.03
N GLY A 313 -2.36 -6.78 11.75
CA GLY A 313 -3.33 -6.93 10.67
C GLY A 313 -4.23 -5.70 10.43
N PRO A 314 -5.36 -5.88 9.73
CA PRO A 314 -6.09 -4.81 9.05
C PRO A 314 -7.09 -4.05 9.93
N VAL A 315 -6.59 -3.38 10.97
CA VAL A 315 -7.39 -2.47 11.81
C VAL A 315 -6.87 -1.05 11.62
N PHE A 316 -7.65 -0.22 10.94
CA PHE A 316 -7.19 1.04 10.37
C PHE A 316 -7.60 2.26 11.18
N VAL A 317 -6.92 3.38 10.91
CA VAL A 317 -6.83 4.50 11.85
C VAL A 317 -8.18 5.17 12.09
N ASP A 318 -8.89 5.43 10.99
CA ASP A 318 -10.16 6.13 10.90
C ASP A 318 -10.63 6.10 9.42
N LYS A 319 -11.66 6.88 9.07
CA LYS A 319 -12.15 7.05 7.71
C LYS A 319 -12.00 8.49 7.21
N TYR A 320 -11.66 8.64 5.94
CA TYR A 320 -11.74 9.92 5.25
C TYR A 320 -13.19 10.25 4.88
N LEU A 321 -13.43 11.52 4.58
CA LEU A 321 -14.71 12.11 4.24
C LEU A 321 -14.61 12.72 2.83
N ASP A 322 -15.71 12.68 2.10
CA ASP A 322 -15.77 13.25 0.75
C ASP A 322 -15.56 14.77 0.80
N GLY A 323 -14.77 15.29 -0.15
CA GLY A 323 -14.50 16.71 -0.30
C GLY A 323 -13.54 17.31 0.73
N GLU A 324 -13.03 16.53 1.68
CA GLU A 324 -11.97 16.97 2.59
C GLU A 324 -10.58 16.75 1.97
N ALA A 325 -9.60 17.49 2.48
CA ALA A 325 -8.18 17.34 2.14
C ALA A 325 -7.41 16.80 3.33
N TYR A 326 -6.43 15.95 3.05
CA TYR A 326 -5.62 15.24 4.03
C TYR A 326 -4.14 15.40 3.74
N VAL A 327 -3.33 15.56 4.78
CA VAL A 327 -1.87 15.57 4.68
C VAL A 327 -1.33 14.27 5.23
N PHE A 328 -0.61 13.55 4.39
CA PHE A 328 0.07 12.30 4.72
C PHE A 328 1.57 12.55 4.77
N THR A 329 2.22 12.11 5.85
CA THR A 329 3.66 12.30 6.04
C THR A 329 4.33 10.98 6.32
N VAL A 330 5.48 10.74 5.68
CA VAL A 330 6.44 9.72 6.09
C VAL A 330 7.77 10.40 6.39
N GLU A 331 8.32 10.13 7.56
CA GLU A 331 9.63 10.61 7.99
C GLU A 331 10.54 9.42 8.30
N ARG A 332 11.75 9.42 7.74
CA ARG A 332 12.86 8.54 8.12
C ARG A 332 13.87 9.37 8.89
N ASP A 333 14.04 9.10 10.18
CA ASP A 333 14.92 9.89 11.05
C ASP A 333 16.35 9.33 11.15
N GLY A 334 16.59 8.16 10.55
CA GLY A 334 17.84 7.39 10.59
C GLY A 334 17.78 6.16 11.51
N GLU A 335 16.74 6.05 12.34
CA GLU A 335 16.53 4.95 13.28
C GLU A 335 15.17 4.27 13.13
N GLY A 336 14.21 4.93 12.50
CA GLY A 336 12.86 4.43 12.29
C GLY A 336 12.08 5.17 11.23
N TYR A 337 10.83 4.74 11.05
CA TYR A 337 9.83 5.47 10.29
C TYR A 337 8.79 6.06 11.23
N ALA A 338 8.48 7.33 11.03
CA ALA A 338 7.27 7.95 11.54
C ALA A 338 6.29 8.20 10.40
N MET A 339 5.01 7.92 10.64
CA MET A 339 3.94 8.30 9.73
C MET A 339 2.93 9.18 10.44
N SER A 340 2.31 10.09 9.69
CA SER A 340 1.14 10.82 10.17
C SER A 340 0.11 11.07 9.09
N ALA A 341 -1.16 11.06 9.48
CA ALA A 341 -2.30 11.46 8.66
C ALA A 341 -3.05 12.59 9.39
N ALA A 342 -3.16 13.76 8.76
CA ALA A 342 -3.84 14.92 9.30
C ALA A 342 -5.02 15.35 8.42
N GLY A 343 -6.14 15.71 9.02
CA GLY A 343 -7.34 16.11 8.29
C GLY A 343 -8.58 16.07 9.18
N ARG A 344 -9.77 16.10 8.56
CA ARG A 344 -11.05 15.85 9.24
C ARG A 344 -11.47 14.41 8.99
N PHE A 345 -11.45 13.57 10.01
CA PHE A 345 -11.83 12.16 9.91
C PHE A 345 -13.23 11.91 10.47
N HIS A 346 -13.81 10.77 10.09
CA HIS A 346 -15.15 10.37 10.48
C HIS A 346 -15.33 10.27 12.00
N HIS A 347 -14.45 9.54 12.70
CA HIS A 347 -14.56 9.38 14.15
C HIS A 347 -13.77 10.44 14.93
N GLY A 348 -12.55 10.76 14.50
CA GLY A 348 -11.64 11.67 15.20
C GLY A 348 -11.94 13.15 15.01
N GLY A 349 -12.82 13.52 14.07
CA GLY A 349 -13.01 14.91 13.68
C GLY A 349 -11.72 15.50 13.12
N ARG A 350 -11.47 16.79 13.36
CA ARG A 350 -10.22 17.45 12.93
C ARG A 350 -9.08 17.09 13.87
N THR A 351 -8.15 16.26 13.39
CA THR A 351 -7.03 15.75 14.19
C THR A 351 -5.83 15.37 13.34
N THR A 352 -4.74 14.98 13.99
CA THR A 352 -3.56 14.34 13.39
C THR A 352 -3.31 13.04 14.11
N TYR A 353 -3.35 11.93 13.36
CA TYR A 353 -2.86 10.64 13.82
C TYR A 353 -1.40 10.53 13.47
N ALA A 354 -0.56 10.18 14.44
CA ALA A 354 0.87 10.06 14.23
C ALA A 354 1.45 8.92 15.07
N ALA A 355 2.36 8.17 14.48
CA ALA A 355 3.09 7.12 15.16
C ALA A 355 4.48 6.96 14.58
N ARG A 356 5.42 6.55 15.43
CA ARG A 356 6.78 6.22 15.06
C ARG A 356 7.09 4.81 15.53
N ARG A 357 7.83 4.07 14.71
CA ARG A 357 8.46 2.81 15.11
C ARG A 357 9.91 2.78 14.64
N GLY A 358 10.80 2.37 15.53
CA GLY A 358 12.20 2.11 15.19
C GLY A 358 12.32 0.91 14.25
N PHE A 359 13.27 0.93 13.32
CA PHE A 359 13.41 -0.11 12.29
C PHE A 359 13.47 -1.53 12.86
N ARG A 360 14.10 -1.66 14.04
CA ARG A 360 14.38 -2.93 14.71
C ARG A 360 13.52 -3.16 15.95
N GLU A 361 12.64 -2.23 16.29
CA GLU A 361 11.66 -2.46 17.35
C GLU A 361 10.70 -3.57 16.91
N PRO A 362 10.52 -4.66 17.67
CA PRO A 362 9.65 -5.74 17.24
C PRO A 362 8.19 -5.29 17.04
N PRO A 363 7.53 -5.69 15.94
CA PRO A 363 8.13 -6.39 14.79
C PRO A 363 8.99 -5.47 13.91
N VAL A 364 10.13 -6.02 13.47
CA VAL A 364 11.11 -5.36 12.59
C VAL A 364 10.43 -4.89 11.31
N THR A 365 10.77 -3.68 10.85
CA THR A 365 10.22 -3.15 9.60
C THR A 365 10.85 -3.86 8.40
N TRP A 366 10.03 -4.26 7.43
CA TRP A 366 10.50 -4.91 6.21
C TRP A 366 11.53 -4.05 5.45
N HIS A 367 12.63 -4.69 5.02
CA HIS A 367 13.66 -4.10 4.16
C HIS A 367 14.12 -2.69 4.57
N TYR A 368 14.22 -2.40 5.87
CA TYR A 368 14.53 -1.05 6.36
C TYR A 368 15.93 -0.53 5.99
N ASN A 369 16.86 -1.45 5.69
CA ASN A 369 18.27 -1.18 5.41
C ASN A 369 18.45 -0.60 4.00
N GLN A 370 18.90 0.65 3.92
CA GLN A 370 19.31 1.27 2.66
C GLN A 370 20.74 0.89 2.26
N ARG A 371 21.53 0.39 3.21
CA ARG A 371 22.89 -0.12 2.98
C ARG A 371 23.06 -1.48 3.66
N PRO A 372 23.94 -2.36 3.17
CA PRO A 372 24.13 -3.67 3.76
C PRO A 372 24.53 -3.62 5.24
N GLU A 373 25.27 -2.60 5.66
CA GLU A 373 25.74 -2.45 7.05
C GLU A 373 24.65 -1.97 8.00
N GLU A 374 23.55 -1.41 7.48
CA GLU A 374 22.38 -1.06 8.31
C GLU A 374 21.60 -2.31 8.72
N TYR A 375 21.73 -3.40 7.95
CA TYR A 375 21.16 -4.67 8.33
C TYR A 375 22.03 -5.32 9.41
N GLU A 376 21.60 -5.15 10.66
CA GLU A 376 22.02 -6.08 11.69
C GLU A 376 21.02 -7.21 11.72
N PRO A 377 21.46 -8.47 11.56
CA PRO A 377 20.56 -9.61 11.46
C PRO A 377 19.58 -9.63 12.62
N PRO A 378 18.26 -9.47 12.40
CA PRO A 378 17.34 -10.18 13.24
C PRO A 378 17.51 -11.69 12.96
N VAL A 379 17.06 -12.52 13.90
CA VAL A 379 17.06 -13.99 13.79
C VAL A 379 16.15 -14.53 12.66
N HIS A 380 15.60 -13.65 11.82
CA HIS A 380 14.49 -13.92 10.91
C HIS A 380 14.92 -13.68 9.45
N ASN A 381 15.58 -14.67 8.86
CA ASN A 381 15.63 -14.86 7.41
C ASN A 381 14.84 -16.12 7.10
N GLU A 382 13.75 -15.97 6.35
CA GLU A 382 12.91 -17.07 5.92
C GLU A 382 13.26 -17.39 4.47
N THR A 383 13.37 -18.68 4.17
CA THR A 383 13.47 -19.15 2.80
C THR A 383 12.10 -19.67 2.39
N VAL A 384 11.51 -19.01 1.41
CA VAL A 384 10.19 -19.33 0.86
C VAL A 384 10.39 -20.01 -0.49
N ASP A 385 9.62 -21.05 -0.78
CA ASP A 385 9.60 -21.69 -2.09
C ASP A 385 8.22 -21.50 -2.72
N HIS A 386 8.19 -20.87 -3.89
CA HIS A 386 6.99 -20.71 -4.69
C HIS A 386 7.27 -20.96 -6.18
N GLY A 387 8.12 -21.95 -6.47
CA GLY A 387 8.61 -22.28 -7.81
C GLY A 387 10.03 -21.78 -8.05
N GLU A 388 10.45 -20.79 -7.26
CA GLU A 388 11.83 -20.38 -7.05
C GLU A 388 12.06 -20.14 -5.56
N THR A 389 13.31 -20.27 -5.12
CA THR A 389 13.71 -20.00 -3.74
C THR A 389 13.86 -18.50 -3.55
N PHE A 390 13.06 -17.93 -2.63
CA PHE A 390 13.09 -16.54 -2.22
C PHE A 390 13.63 -16.44 -0.79
N GLU A 391 14.67 -15.63 -0.58
CA GLU A 391 15.16 -15.31 0.76
C GLU A 391 14.62 -13.95 1.18
N THR A 392 13.99 -13.89 2.36
CA THR A 392 13.39 -12.64 2.83
C THR A 392 14.42 -11.60 3.23
N TRP A 393 15.62 -12.02 3.64
CA TRP A 393 16.72 -11.12 3.95
C TRP A 393 18.05 -11.70 3.44
N PRO A 394 18.31 -11.60 2.11
CA PRO A 394 19.55 -12.10 1.53
C PRO A 394 20.77 -11.45 2.15
N ALA A 395 21.84 -12.22 2.33
CA ALA A 395 23.08 -11.70 2.92
C ALA A 395 23.66 -10.55 2.09
N GLY A 396 23.96 -9.43 2.73
CA GLY A 396 24.50 -8.25 2.06
C GLY A 396 23.49 -7.45 1.24
N SER A 397 22.18 -7.71 1.40
CA SER A 397 21.14 -6.96 0.72
C SER A 397 21.07 -5.49 1.18
N ALA A 398 20.53 -4.65 0.32
CA ALA A 398 20.25 -3.25 0.58
C ALA A 398 19.09 -2.81 -0.30
N TYR A 399 18.20 -1.99 0.24
CA TYR A 399 16.95 -1.64 -0.41
C TYR A 399 16.79 -0.12 -0.43
N PRO A 400 16.89 0.54 -1.58
CA PRO A 400 16.70 1.98 -1.67
C PRO A 400 15.29 2.36 -1.23
N ASP A 401 15.16 3.52 -0.57
CA ASP A 401 13.83 4.09 -0.34
C ASP A 401 13.46 4.95 -1.53
N HIS A 402 12.32 4.63 -2.13
CA HIS A 402 11.61 5.54 -3.02
C HIS A 402 10.20 5.75 -2.47
N PHE A 403 9.72 6.99 -2.53
CA PHE A 403 8.30 7.23 -2.28
C PHE A 403 7.52 7.15 -3.59
N PHE A 404 6.25 6.75 -3.48
CA PHE A 404 5.26 7.02 -4.51
C PHE A 404 3.90 7.33 -3.90
N PHE A 405 3.03 7.94 -4.72
CA PHE A 405 1.60 8.08 -4.47
C PHE A 405 0.83 7.95 -5.78
N GLY A 406 -0.44 7.54 -5.70
CA GLY A 406 -1.32 7.31 -6.84
C GLY A 406 -1.86 5.89 -6.90
N ASP A 407 -2.09 5.40 -8.10
CA ASP A 407 -2.59 4.05 -8.37
C ASP A 407 -1.47 3.14 -8.89
N PRO A 408 -0.95 2.24 -8.05
CA PRO A 408 0.11 1.33 -8.44
C PRO A 408 -0.42 0.00 -9.00
N HIS A 409 -1.72 -0.28 -9.03
CA HIS A 409 -2.24 -1.63 -9.30
C HIS A 409 -2.84 -1.77 -10.70
N ILE A 410 -2.15 -2.49 -11.57
CA ILE A 410 -2.57 -2.71 -12.98
C ILE A 410 -3.68 -3.76 -13.17
N ASN A 411 -4.35 -4.17 -12.09
CA ASN A 411 -5.41 -5.18 -12.12
C ASN A 411 -6.47 -5.03 -11.03
N TYR A 412 -6.55 -3.86 -10.40
CA TYR A 412 -7.55 -3.60 -9.35
C TYR A 412 -8.18 -2.22 -9.47
N TYR A 413 -7.45 -1.13 -9.40
CA TYR A 413 -8.06 0.16 -9.05
C TYR A 413 -8.60 0.95 -10.24
N GLU A 414 -9.76 1.59 -10.04
CA GLU A 414 -10.39 2.49 -11.00
C GLU A 414 -10.98 3.69 -10.25
N GLY A 415 -10.70 4.90 -10.72
CA GLY A 415 -11.18 6.11 -10.07
C GLY A 415 -10.33 7.35 -10.31
N THR A 416 -10.56 8.35 -9.47
CA THR A 416 -9.79 9.60 -9.48
C THR A 416 -9.44 10.05 -8.08
N ALA A 417 -8.32 10.75 -7.95
CA ALA A 417 -7.95 11.51 -6.73
C ALA A 417 -7.20 12.77 -7.16
N GLU A 418 -7.18 13.79 -6.31
CA GLU A 418 -6.40 15.01 -6.55
C GLU A 418 -5.26 15.10 -5.52
N PHE A 419 -4.05 15.35 -6.01
CA PHE A 419 -2.89 15.62 -5.19
C PHE A 419 -2.62 17.12 -5.24
N ASP A 420 -2.80 17.80 -4.11
CA ASP A 420 -2.70 19.25 -4.01
C ASP A 420 -1.23 19.70 -4.01
N ASP A 421 -0.39 19.01 -3.25
CA ASP A 421 1.05 19.23 -3.26
C ASP A 421 1.84 18.00 -2.79
N VAL A 422 3.14 17.99 -3.12
CA VAL A 422 4.13 17.13 -2.49
C VAL A 422 5.36 17.93 -2.07
N LYS A 423 5.86 17.66 -0.87
CA LYS A 423 7.02 18.32 -0.27
C LYS A 423 8.06 17.29 0.16
N LEU A 424 9.33 17.58 -0.12
CA LEU A 424 10.47 16.82 0.39
C LEU A 424 11.32 17.73 1.28
N TYR A 425 11.61 17.25 2.48
CA TYR A 425 12.50 17.89 3.43
C TYR A 425 13.68 16.99 3.75
N LEU A 426 14.85 17.61 3.91
CA LEU A 426 16.09 16.97 4.36
C LEU A 426 16.54 17.60 5.69
N PRO A 427 17.41 16.95 6.46
CA PRO A 427 17.96 17.55 7.67
C PRO A 427 18.62 18.90 7.38
N ASP A 428 18.35 19.88 8.22
CA ASP A 428 18.99 21.20 8.21
C ASP A 428 20.22 21.13 9.11
N ASP A 429 21.39 21.01 8.50
CA ASP A 429 22.67 20.87 9.23
C ASP A 429 23.17 22.19 9.86
N GLY A 430 22.41 23.29 9.71
CA GLY A 430 22.71 24.61 10.28
C GLY A 430 23.25 25.61 9.29
#